data_AF-A0A526YGP1-F1
#
_entry.id   AF-A0A526YGP1-F1
#
_cell.length_a   1.000
_cell.length_b   1.000
_cell.length_c   1.000
_cell.angle_alpha   90.00
_cell.angle_beta   90.00
_cell.angle_gamma   90.00
#
_symmetry.space_group_name_H-M   'P 1'
#
loop_
_entity.id
_entity.type
_entity.pdbx_description
1 polymer ?
#
loop_
_entity_poly.entity_id
_entity_poly.type
_entity_poly.pdbx_seq_one_letter_code
_entity_poly.pdbx_strand_id
1 'polypeptide(L)'
;DTSITASRPLRFFAYTWGEVSAMPADTQMGMVAAFESFGFRVNPLMKLFDSVEGLLEQYRLIESNRATLGYDIDGVVYKVNSLELQQRLGFVSRSPRWAIAHKF
;
A
#
# COMPACT_ATOMS: atom_id res chain seq x y z
N ASP A 1 -28.30 -5.40 7.49
CA ASP A 1 -29.00 -4.95 6.28
C ASP A 1 -28.00 -4.29 5.34
N THR A 2 -27.85 -4.82 4.11
CA THR A 2 -26.91 -4.29 3.11
C THR A 2 -27.32 -2.91 2.60
N SER A 3 -28.60 -2.55 2.69
CA SER A 3 -29.12 -1.24 2.28
C SER A 3 -28.48 -0.09 3.08
N ILE A 4 -28.27 -0.29 4.39
CA ILE A 4 -27.62 0.67 5.29
C ILE A 4 -26.15 0.88 4.92
N THR A 5 -25.45 -0.18 4.50
CA THR A 5 -24.07 -0.06 4.05
C THR A 5 -24.00 0.67 2.71
N ALA A 6 -24.91 0.35 1.78
CA ALA A 6 -24.98 0.99 0.47
C ALA A 6 -25.31 2.49 0.55
N SER A 7 -26.02 2.93 1.60
CA SER A 7 -26.32 4.35 1.82
C SER A 7 -25.12 5.17 2.36
N ARG A 8 -24.02 4.51 2.75
CA ARG A 8 -22.81 5.18 3.24
C ARG A 8 -21.82 5.37 2.08
N PRO A 9 -21.13 6.52 1.98
CA PRO A 9 -20.18 6.78 0.91
C PRO A 9 -18.84 6.06 1.14
N LEU A 10 -18.87 4.75 1.39
CA LEU A 10 -17.68 3.95 1.66
C LEU A 10 -16.79 3.92 0.42
N ARG A 11 -15.48 3.96 0.67
CA ARG A 11 -14.41 3.92 -0.32
C ARG A 11 -13.36 2.91 0.14
N PHE A 12 -12.58 2.41 -0.81
CA PHE A 12 -11.61 1.35 -0.58
C PHE A 12 -10.40 1.53 -1.48
N PHE A 13 -9.21 1.20 -0.96
CA PHE A 13 -7.98 1.07 -1.73
C PHE A 13 -7.40 -0.33 -1.53
N ALA A 14 -7.12 -1.04 -2.61
CA ALA A 14 -6.39 -2.30 -2.58
C ALA A 14 -4.89 -2.05 -2.42
N TYR A 15 -4.23 -2.79 -1.54
CA TYR A 15 -2.79 -2.61 -1.25
C TYR A 15 -2.04 -3.89 -0.88
N THR A 16 -2.74 -5.01 -0.71
CA THR A 16 -2.18 -6.32 -0.37
C THR A 16 -3.11 -7.44 -0.84
N TRP A 17 -2.59 -8.66 -0.89
CA TRP A 17 -3.32 -9.87 -1.20
C TRP A 17 -3.10 -10.92 -0.10
N GLY A 18 -3.94 -11.96 -0.12
CA GLY A 18 -3.77 -13.17 0.68
C GLY A 18 -3.37 -14.33 -0.23
N GLU A 19 -4.20 -15.38 -0.26
CA GLU A 19 -4.02 -16.50 -1.17
C GLU A 19 -4.27 -16.09 -2.63
N VAL A 20 -3.42 -16.58 -3.54
CA VAL A 20 -3.57 -16.43 -4.98
C VAL A 20 -3.23 -17.74 -5.67
N SER A 21 -3.96 -18.08 -6.73
CA SER A 21 -3.73 -19.31 -7.51
C SER A 21 -2.45 -19.24 -8.33
N ALA A 22 -2.13 -18.06 -8.87
CA ALA A 22 -0.90 -17.75 -9.55
C ALA A 22 -0.53 -16.30 -9.24
N MET A 23 0.75 -16.03 -9.01
CA MET A 23 1.25 -14.67 -8.77
C MET A 23 1.21 -13.86 -10.07
N PRO A 24 0.42 -12.77 -10.17
CA PRO A 24 0.39 -11.91 -11.35
C PRO A 24 1.71 -11.14 -11.59
N ALA A 25 2.50 -10.92 -10.54
CA ALA A 25 3.76 -10.20 -10.58
C ALA A 25 4.71 -10.67 -9.47
N ASP A 26 5.99 -10.31 -9.62
CA ASP A 26 7.10 -10.58 -8.71
C ASP A 26 7.49 -9.37 -7.85
N THR A 27 6.75 -8.26 -7.98
CA THR A 27 6.97 -7.02 -7.22
C THR A 27 5.68 -6.48 -6.59
N GLN A 28 5.79 -5.75 -5.46
CA GLN A 28 4.68 -5.06 -4.81
C GLN A 28 3.99 -4.08 -5.78
N MET A 29 4.75 -3.30 -6.56
CA MET A 29 4.17 -2.39 -7.55
C MET A 29 3.51 -3.12 -8.72
N GLY A 30 4.07 -4.25 -9.17
CA GLY A 30 3.42 -5.11 -10.15
C GLY A 30 2.09 -5.68 -9.65
N MET A 31 2.01 -6.05 -8.37
CA MET A 31 0.76 -6.48 -7.74
C MET A 31 -0.28 -5.35 -7.64
N VAL A 32 0.17 -4.12 -7.33
CA VAL A 32 -0.71 -2.93 -7.33
C VAL A 32 -1.27 -2.68 -8.74
N ALA A 33 -0.43 -2.76 -9.78
CA ALA A 33 -0.89 -2.64 -11.17
C ALA A 33 -1.88 -3.76 -11.56
N ALA A 34 -1.65 -4.99 -11.08
CA ALA A 34 -2.60 -6.09 -11.28
C ALA A 34 -3.96 -5.79 -10.62
N PHE A 35 -3.98 -5.23 -9.41
CA PHE A 35 -5.24 -4.82 -8.76
C PHE A 35 -6.02 -3.80 -9.59
N GLU A 36 -5.34 -2.81 -10.17
CA GLU A 36 -5.99 -1.86 -11.09
C GLU A 36 -6.57 -2.59 -12.31
N SER A 37 -5.82 -3.52 -12.90
CA SER A 37 -6.30 -4.31 -14.04
C SER A 37 -7.52 -5.18 -13.72
N PHE A 38 -7.68 -5.57 -12.45
CA PHE A 38 -8.85 -6.31 -11.97
C PHE A 38 -10.04 -5.41 -11.62
N GLY A 39 -9.89 -4.08 -11.73
CA GLY A 39 -10.94 -3.10 -11.45
C GLY A 39 -10.97 -2.56 -10.02
N PHE A 40 -9.98 -2.88 -9.19
CA PHE A 40 -9.85 -2.26 -7.87
C PHE A 40 -9.33 -0.83 -7.98
N ARG A 41 -9.68 0.01 -7.00
CA ARG A 41 -9.01 1.30 -6.79
C ARG A 41 -7.73 1.08 -5.99
N VAL A 42 -6.64 1.70 -6.40
CA VAL A 42 -5.38 1.75 -5.65
C VAL A 42 -5.07 3.20 -5.28
N ASN A 43 -4.18 3.40 -4.31
CA ASN A 43 -3.88 4.75 -3.85
C ASN A 43 -2.91 5.45 -4.84
N PRO A 44 -3.26 6.61 -5.42
CA PRO A 44 -2.43 7.29 -6.43
C PRO A 44 -1.10 7.84 -5.88
N LEU A 45 -0.93 7.86 -4.56
CA LEU A 45 0.31 8.29 -3.90
C LEU A 45 1.32 7.14 -3.71
N MET A 46 0.98 5.92 -4.12
CA MET A 46 1.93 4.80 -4.14
C MET A 46 2.97 5.01 -5.24
N LYS A 47 4.25 4.98 -4.85
CA LYS A 47 5.38 5.20 -5.74
C LYS A 47 6.53 4.25 -5.40
N LEU A 48 7.35 3.95 -6.41
CA LEU A 48 8.59 3.20 -6.27
C LEU A 48 9.76 4.17 -6.09
N PHE A 49 10.68 3.83 -5.19
CA PHE A 49 11.90 4.59 -4.92
C PHE A 49 13.09 3.64 -4.85
N ASP A 50 14.26 4.15 -5.21
CA ASP A 50 15.56 3.46 -5.20
C ASP A 50 16.48 3.97 -4.08
N SER A 51 16.04 4.97 -3.30
CA SER A 51 16.81 5.64 -2.25
C SER A 51 15.96 5.93 -1.02
N VAL A 52 16.62 6.01 0.14
CA VAL A 52 15.98 6.37 1.41
C VAL A 52 15.55 7.84 1.39
N GLU A 53 16.36 8.69 0.78
CA GLU A 53 16.12 10.12 0.60
C GLU A 53 14.81 10.33 -0.16
N GLY A 54 14.61 9.65 -1.29
CA GLY A 54 13.36 9.74 -2.06
C GLY A 54 12.13 9.28 -1.27
N LEU A 55 12.26 8.24 -0.44
CA LEU A 55 11.18 7.80 0.46
C LEU A 55 10.82 8.88 1.48
N LEU A 56 11.82 9.51 2.10
CA LEU A 56 11.62 10.56 3.10
C LEU A 56 11.07 11.85 2.47
N GLU A 57 11.46 12.19 1.25
CA GLU A 57 10.87 13.30 0.50
C GLU A 57 9.38 13.08 0.22
N GLN A 58 9.02 11.87 -0.24
CA GLN A 58 7.62 11.51 -0.46
C GLN A 58 6.81 11.54 0.84
N TYR A 59 7.40 11.10 1.96
CA TYR A 59 6.77 11.20 3.28
C TYR A 59 6.44 12.66 3.64
N ARG A 60 7.41 13.58 3.52
CA ARG A 60 7.19 15.01 3.81
C ARG A 60 6.16 15.64 2.88
N LEU A 61 6.16 15.22 1.60
CA LEU A 61 5.15 15.65 0.63
C LEU A 61 3.75 15.18 1.04
N ILE A 62 3.59 13.92 1.44
CA ILE A 62 2.29 13.40 1.89
C ILE A 62 1.87 14.08 3.20
N GLU A 63 2.79 14.23 4.16
CA GLU A 63 2.55 14.91 5.44
C GLU A 63 2.03 16.33 5.24
N SER A 64 2.72 17.13 4.42
CA SER A 64 2.33 18.52 4.12
C SER A 64 0.98 18.62 3.40
N ASN A 65 0.59 17.59 2.63
CA ASN A 65 -0.69 17.55 1.92
C ASN A 65 -1.78 16.76 2.66
N ARG A 66 -1.52 16.24 3.86
CA ARG A 66 -2.44 15.31 4.54
C ARG A 66 -3.88 15.86 4.68
N ALA A 67 -4.01 17.16 4.92
CA ALA A 67 -5.29 17.83 5.11
C ALA A 67 -6.10 18.01 3.80
N THR A 68 -5.50 17.77 2.63
CA THR A 68 -6.11 18.02 1.32
C THR A 68 -6.51 16.75 0.57
N LEU A 69 -6.20 15.55 1.10
CA LEU A 69 -6.37 14.28 0.39
C LEU A 69 -7.83 13.81 0.26
N GLY A 70 -8.78 14.42 0.98
CA GLY A 70 -10.18 14.00 1.01
C GLY A 70 -10.43 12.70 1.78
N TYR A 71 -9.43 12.21 2.50
CA TYR A 71 -9.49 11.11 3.45
C TYR A 71 -8.39 11.28 4.51
N ASP A 72 -8.63 10.80 5.71
CA ASP A 72 -7.65 10.87 6.79
C ASP A 72 -6.55 9.82 6.61
N ILE A 73 -5.33 10.20 6.98
CA ILE A 73 -4.16 9.33 7.02
C ILE A 73 -3.35 9.59 8.29
N ASP A 74 -2.67 8.57 8.79
CA ASP A 74 -1.87 8.63 10.02
C ASP A 74 -0.37 8.37 9.81
N GLY A 75 0.06 8.23 8.55
CA GLY A 75 1.45 8.02 8.16
C GLY A 75 1.56 7.43 6.76
N VAL A 76 2.72 6.84 6.49
CA VAL A 76 3.02 6.09 5.26
C VAL A 76 3.52 4.68 5.60
N VAL A 77 3.46 3.76 4.63
CA VAL A 77 4.02 2.43 4.77
C VAL A 77 5.13 2.23 3.74
N TYR A 78 6.33 1.93 4.21
CA TYR A 78 7.44 1.52 3.35
C TYR A 78 7.41 0.00 3.21
N LYS A 79 7.63 -0.49 1.99
CA LYS A 79 7.70 -1.92 1.67
C LYS A 79 8.86 -2.18 0.73
N VAL A 80 9.60 -3.28 0.95
CA VAL A 80 10.55 -3.80 -0.03
C VAL A 80 9.78 -4.19 -1.29
N ASN A 81 10.19 -3.71 -2.47
CA ASN A 81 9.41 -3.93 -3.69
C ASN A 81 9.49 -5.37 -4.21
N SER A 82 10.64 -6.05 -4.15
CA SER A 82 10.79 -7.45 -4.61
C SER A 82 10.08 -8.43 -3.68
N LEU A 83 9.20 -9.27 -4.23
CA LEU A 83 8.47 -10.29 -3.44
C LEU A 83 9.37 -11.45 -3.01
N GLU A 84 10.39 -11.78 -3.81
CA GLU A 84 11.42 -12.74 -3.41
C GLU A 84 12.14 -12.26 -2.15
N LEU A 85 12.52 -10.98 -2.10
CA LEU A 85 13.13 -10.40 -0.90
C LEU A 85 12.16 -10.35 0.27
N GLN A 86 10.87 -10.05 0.05
CA GLN A 86 9.86 -10.13 1.11
C GLN A 86 9.78 -11.54 1.71
N GLN A 87 9.76 -12.58 0.86
CA GLN A 87 9.74 -13.98 1.30
C GLN A 87 10.99 -14.34 2.12
N ARG A 88 12.17 -13.93 1.66
CA ARG A 88 13.44 -14.17 2.36
C ARG A 88 13.54 -13.44 3.70
N LEU A 89 13.05 -12.21 3.76
CA LEU A 89 13.02 -11.41 5.00
C LEU A 89 11.98 -11.98 5.99
N GLY A 90 10.84 -12.47 5.50
CA GLY A 90 9.84 -13.13 6.33
C GLY A 90 9.23 -12.22 7.41
N PHE A 91 8.89 -12.82 8.55
CA PHE A 91 8.14 -12.18 9.63
C PHE A 91 8.85 -12.35 10.99
N VAL A 92 8.60 -11.43 11.91
CA VAL A 92 8.85 -11.59 13.35
C VAL A 92 7.50 -11.63 14.06
N SER A 93 7.15 -12.77 14.65
CA SER A 93 5.84 -12.98 15.26
C SER A 93 4.71 -12.63 14.27
N ARG A 94 4.02 -11.50 14.43
CA ARG A 94 2.91 -11.04 13.59
C ARG A 94 3.27 -9.91 12.62
N SER A 95 4.51 -9.42 12.63
CA SER A 95 4.93 -8.26 11.83
C SER A 95 5.91 -8.66 10.72
N PRO A 96 5.74 -8.15 9.49
CA PRO A 96 6.70 -8.40 8.41
C PRO A 96 8.04 -7.72 8.71
N ARG A 97 9.16 -8.34 8.30
CA ARG A 97 10.50 -7.70 8.35
C ARG A 97 10.76 -6.78 7.16
N TRP A 98 9.94 -6.89 6.12
CA TRP A 98 10.09 -6.22 4.84
C TRP A 98 9.20 -4.98 4.68
N ALA A 99 8.44 -4.61 5.71
CA ALA A 99 7.60 -3.41 5.71
C ALA A 99 7.57 -2.73 7.09
N ILE A 100 7.43 -1.41 7.08
CA ILE A 100 7.28 -0.61 8.29
C ILE A 100 6.32 0.55 8.05
N ALA A 101 5.48 0.85 9.04
CA ALA A 101 4.63 2.04 9.05
C ALA A 101 5.38 3.18 9.75
N HIS A 102 5.53 4.31 9.06
CA HIS A 102 6.10 5.55 9.60
C HIS A 102 4.96 6.54 9.83
N LYS A 103 4.63 6.75 11.11
CA LYS A 103 3.55 7.65 11.55
C LYS A 103 4.00 9.11 11.52
N PHE A 104 3.03 10.02 11.31
CA PHE A 104 3.23 11.46 11.47
C PHE A 104 3.52 11.84 12.93
#